data_AF-A0A9W8G8P8-F1
#
_entry.id   AF-A0A9W8G8P8-F1
#
_cell.length_a   1.000
_cell.length_b   1.000
_cell.length_c   1.000
_cell.angle_alpha   90.00
_cell.angle_beta   90.00
_cell.angle_gamma   90.00
#
_symmetry.space_group_name_H-M   'P 1'
#
loop_
_entity.id
_entity.type
_entity.pdbx_description
1 polymer ?
#
loop_
_entity_poly.entity_id
_entity_poly.type
_entity_poly.pdbx_seq_one_letter_code
_entity_poly.pdbx_strand_id
1 'polypeptide(L)'
;MSLDEDLLADLGELDGGHADDAVEAIYEDKNGGNNDENDGLGSEMDDMSMPFGQADIAVLGEASNSGEINEEHELLISKLAASSADIRTIAKISYGDELQQLLGEITSSQEAFDGSKQIVGLVEDDPTYKLVLQANEMSARIAGEILVVHRFLLDHYNQRFPELETLVRNPTDYARAVKAIGDAADITKVEFDGILPNATSMVVTVTGSTTIGRLLSKEEMKRVQEACSCLLDLASAKLKLVIFIEAQMPLIAPNLTAVIGSSTAAKLIVEAGGLTSLSKIPSCNIQVLGKSQQTAVGLSSLTTKKHVGVIYYSDAVRGVPEDFRHKMLRKISAKCALAARVDAQHEARDGALGKKFRAELDAQVEKLLEAAPMNAIKPLPVPDEGPKRRRGGRKVRKAREPYMMTELQKQRDRLQFGTFQDEVVVMDEMEGLGMMGRSVGRVRATQMNNRAKAKVAKKYQKYLKAPSGTTTSGIASLAFTPVQGFELTKPQTDDAHTKKKAKTENDRYFSSSTPFMGKR
;
A
#
# COMPACT_ATOMS: atom_id res chain seq x y z
N MET A 1 0.84 64.36 3.99
CA MET A 1 1.00 62.95 3.59
C MET A 1 2.48 62.69 3.66
N SER A 2 2.88 61.97 4.72
CA SER A 2 4.27 61.84 5.15
C SER A 2 5.03 60.90 4.22
N LEU A 3 6.35 61.03 4.21
CA LEU A 3 7.32 60.19 3.50
C LEU A 3 7.24 58.69 3.86
N ASP A 4 6.35 58.32 4.78
CA ASP A 4 6.07 56.94 5.18
C ASP A 4 5.11 56.23 4.21
N GLU A 5 4.29 56.97 3.45
CA GLU A 5 3.36 56.37 2.46
C GLU A 5 4.05 56.01 1.13
N ASP A 6 5.12 56.72 0.74
CA ASP A 6 5.90 56.41 -0.47
C ASP A 6 6.89 55.24 -0.26
N LEU A 7 7.29 54.95 0.99
CA LEU A 7 8.08 53.75 1.32
C LEU A 7 7.22 52.48 1.41
N LEU A 8 5.90 52.62 1.63
CA LEU A 8 4.97 51.49 1.67
C LEU A 8 4.55 51.01 0.26
N ALA A 9 4.68 51.86 -0.76
CA ALA A 9 4.40 51.50 -2.14
C ALA A 9 5.52 50.64 -2.77
N ASP A 10 6.76 50.76 -2.28
CA ASP A 10 7.93 50.05 -2.81
C ASP A 10 8.24 48.72 -2.08
N LEU A 11 7.55 48.43 -0.96
CA LEU A 11 7.65 47.15 -0.23
C LEU A 11 6.53 46.16 -0.60
N GLY A 12 5.54 46.59 -1.40
CA GLY A 12 4.44 45.76 -1.89
C GLY A 12 4.79 44.81 -3.04
N GLU A 13 6.00 44.90 -3.60
CA GLU A 13 6.45 44.07 -4.73
C GLU A 13 7.41 42.93 -4.34
N LEU A 14 7.64 42.65 -3.05
CA LEU A 14 8.62 41.64 -2.60
C LEU A 14 8.13 40.64 -1.53
N ASP A 15 6.87 40.20 -1.58
CA ASP A 15 6.50 38.93 -0.92
C ASP A 15 5.43 38.17 -1.70
N GLY A 16 5.89 37.40 -2.69
CA GLY A 16 5.10 36.47 -3.47
C GLY A 16 5.95 35.22 -3.73
N GLY A 17 5.71 34.19 -2.92
CA GLY A 17 6.52 32.98 -2.81
C GLY A 17 6.97 32.35 -4.13
N HIS A 18 8.28 32.22 -4.28
CA HIS A 18 8.93 31.34 -5.24
C HIS A 18 9.39 30.06 -4.53
N ALA A 19 8.45 29.19 -4.22
CA ALA A 19 8.69 27.77 -3.93
C ALA A 19 7.35 27.04 -3.94
N ASP A 20 6.82 26.69 -5.13
CA ASP A 20 6.01 25.48 -5.33
C ASP A 20 5.61 25.18 -6.80
N ASP A 21 5.99 26.00 -7.79
CA ASP A 21 5.70 25.72 -9.21
C ASP A 21 6.80 24.92 -9.94
N ALA A 22 7.22 23.78 -9.35
CA ALA A 22 8.18 22.86 -9.98
C ALA A 22 7.58 21.50 -10.40
N VAL A 23 6.25 21.37 -10.48
CA VAL A 23 5.61 20.13 -10.96
C VAL A 23 4.43 20.39 -11.91
N GLU A 24 4.54 21.32 -12.85
CA GLU A 24 3.60 21.35 -13.99
C GLU A 24 4.11 22.18 -15.18
N ALA A 25 5.25 21.77 -15.76
CA ALA A 25 5.75 22.33 -17.01
C ALA A 25 6.26 21.24 -17.96
N ILE A 26 5.36 20.35 -18.35
CA ILE A 26 5.51 19.59 -19.60
C ILE A 26 4.16 19.68 -20.28
N TYR A 27 4.17 20.15 -21.54
CA TYR A 27 3.03 20.45 -22.41
C TYR A 27 2.54 21.90 -22.33
N GLU A 28 3.22 22.79 -23.04
CA GLU A 28 2.78 23.27 -24.35
C GLU A 28 3.74 24.37 -24.82
N ASP A 29 4.33 24.23 -26.01
CA ASP A 29 4.57 25.41 -26.84
C ASP A 29 4.34 25.08 -28.32
N LYS A 30 3.71 26.05 -28.97
CA LYS A 30 2.92 25.99 -30.19
C LYS A 30 3.76 26.11 -31.45
N ASN A 31 3.29 25.47 -32.52
CA ASN A 31 2.91 26.09 -33.81
C ASN A 31 3.21 25.22 -35.04
N GLY A 32 2.14 24.65 -35.60
CA GLY A 32 1.68 25.01 -36.94
C GLY A 32 2.17 24.17 -38.13
N GLY A 33 1.24 23.45 -38.76
CA GLY A 33 1.19 23.35 -40.22
C GLY A 33 0.95 21.97 -40.84
N ASN A 34 -0.33 21.65 -41.00
CA ASN A 34 -1.01 21.10 -42.21
C ASN A 34 -0.84 19.61 -42.57
N ASN A 35 -1.88 18.85 -42.21
CA ASN A 35 -2.82 18.08 -43.06
C ASN A 35 -2.32 17.46 -44.37
N ASP A 36 -2.65 16.21 -44.65
CA ASP A 36 -3.94 15.86 -45.29
C ASP A 36 -4.15 14.34 -45.29
N GLU A 37 -5.42 14.00 -45.15
CA GLU A 37 -6.05 12.68 -45.17
C GLU A 37 -6.06 12.10 -46.60
N ASN A 38 -6.12 10.77 -46.75
CA ASN A 38 -7.30 10.14 -47.33
C ASN A 38 -7.28 8.60 -47.18
N ASP A 39 -8.27 8.11 -46.44
CA ASP A 39 -9.13 6.94 -46.63
C ASP A 39 -8.65 5.61 -47.24
N GLY A 40 -9.00 4.54 -46.52
CA GLY A 40 -9.87 3.53 -47.12
C GLY A 40 -9.52 2.06 -46.89
N LEU A 41 -10.27 1.46 -45.96
CA LEU A 41 -10.73 0.05 -45.93
C LEU A 41 -9.77 -1.06 -45.47
N GLY A 42 -10.11 -1.59 -44.28
CA GLY A 42 -10.38 -3.03 -44.13
C GLY A 42 -9.23 -3.93 -43.69
N SER A 43 -9.13 -4.17 -42.38
CA SER A 43 -9.28 -5.52 -41.82
C SER A 43 -9.23 -5.48 -40.30
N GLU A 44 -10.28 -6.03 -39.71
CA GLU A 44 -10.39 -6.41 -38.31
C GLU A 44 -9.27 -7.41 -37.97
N MET A 45 -8.47 -7.11 -36.95
CA MET A 45 -7.68 -8.10 -36.20
C MET A 45 -7.41 -7.57 -34.79
N ASP A 46 -8.27 -8.01 -33.88
CA ASP A 46 -7.98 -8.46 -32.52
C ASP A 46 -7.26 -7.50 -31.57
N ASP A 47 -8.09 -6.70 -30.91
CA ASP A 47 -7.92 -6.28 -29.53
C ASP A 47 -7.83 -7.52 -28.61
N MET A 48 -6.62 -7.94 -28.27
CA MET A 48 -6.38 -8.91 -27.19
C MET A 48 -6.55 -8.22 -25.83
N SER A 49 -7.78 -7.80 -25.56
CA SER A 49 -8.29 -7.61 -24.22
C SER A 49 -8.56 -9.01 -23.64
N MET A 50 -7.77 -9.40 -22.64
CA MET A 50 -8.03 -10.63 -21.89
C MET A 50 -9.42 -10.51 -21.24
N PRO A 51 -10.33 -11.45 -21.47
CA PRO A 51 -11.67 -11.38 -20.93
C PRO A 51 -11.62 -11.63 -19.42
N PHE A 52 -12.13 -10.67 -18.67
CA PHE A 52 -12.60 -10.91 -17.31
C PHE A 52 -13.71 -11.96 -17.39
N GLY A 53 -13.37 -13.19 -16.97
CA GLY A 53 -14.34 -14.24 -16.74
C GLY A 53 -15.24 -13.88 -15.55
N GLN A 54 -16.53 -13.82 -15.83
CA GLN A 54 -17.59 -13.50 -14.91
C GLN A 54 -18.04 -14.76 -14.16
N ALA A 55 -18.16 -14.61 -12.83
CA ALA A 55 -19.11 -15.23 -11.91
C ALA A 55 -18.40 -15.62 -10.62
N ASP A 56 -18.51 -14.75 -9.61
CA ASP A 56 -18.81 -15.20 -8.25
C ASP A 56 -19.67 -14.12 -7.59
N ILE A 57 -20.95 -14.48 -7.43
CA ILE A 57 -21.87 -13.81 -6.51
C ILE A 57 -21.39 -14.18 -5.11
N ALA A 58 -20.73 -13.24 -4.42
CA ALA A 58 -20.39 -13.39 -3.02
C ALA A 58 -20.70 -12.10 -2.27
N VAL A 59 -21.96 -12.04 -1.82
CA VAL A 59 -22.42 -11.56 -0.51
C VAL A 59 -21.56 -10.48 0.15
N LEU A 60 -22.11 -9.26 0.16
CA LEU A 60 -21.81 -8.21 1.11
C LEU A 60 -21.94 -8.75 2.55
N GLY A 61 -20.81 -9.20 3.10
CA GLY A 61 -20.65 -9.57 4.49
C GLY A 61 -19.46 -8.81 5.03
N GLU A 62 -19.69 -8.06 6.10
CA GLU A 62 -18.73 -7.26 6.85
C GLU A 62 -17.35 -7.92 6.89
N ALA A 63 -16.33 -7.19 6.43
CA ALA A 63 -14.93 -7.56 6.60
C ALA A 63 -14.57 -7.45 8.10
N SER A 64 -15.06 -8.40 8.88
CA SER A 64 -14.71 -8.59 10.27
C SER A 64 -13.23 -8.98 10.33
N ASN A 65 -12.42 -8.07 10.89
CA ASN A 65 -11.12 -8.31 11.51
C ASN A 65 -10.55 -9.75 11.34
N SER A 66 -9.94 -10.03 10.19
CA SER A 66 -8.89 -11.06 10.15
C SER A 66 -7.65 -10.40 10.75
N GLY A 67 -7.57 -10.40 12.08
CA GLY A 67 -6.34 -10.07 12.78
C GLY A 67 -5.24 -10.96 12.24
N GLU A 68 -4.21 -10.35 11.67
CA GLU A 68 -3.04 -11.05 11.13
C GLU A 68 -2.44 -11.90 12.25
N ILE A 69 -2.52 -13.21 12.07
CA ILE A 69 -2.07 -14.21 13.05
C ILE A 69 -0.54 -14.14 13.07
N ASN A 70 0.05 -13.82 14.23
CA ASN A 70 1.51 -13.91 14.38
C ASN A 70 1.97 -15.34 14.09
N GLU A 71 3.11 -15.52 13.42
CA GLU A 71 3.71 -16.82 13.05
C GLU A 71 3.80 -17.79 14.27
N GLU A 72 3.94 -17.26 15.47
CA GLU A 72 3.92 -18.02 16.74
C GLU A 72 2.56 -18.68 17.03
N HIS A 73 1.45 -17.99 16.74
CA HIS A 73 0.10 -18.54 16.89
C HIS A 73 -0.18 -19.62 15.86
N GLU A 74 0.33 -19.49 14.63
CA GLU A 74 0.20 -20.51 13.58
C GLU A 74 0.98 -21.80 13.90
N LEU A 75 2.18 -21.64 14.49
CA LEU A 75 2.97 -22.75 15.04
C LEU A 75 2.31 -23.40 16.27
N LEU A 76 1.62 -22.63 17.11
CA LEU A 76 0.82 -23.19 18.20
C LEU A 76 -0.40 -23.95 17.67
N ILE A 77 -1.06 -23.43 16.62
CA ILE A 77 -2.22 -24.06 15.95
C ILE A 77 -1.83 -25.43 15.36
N SER A 78 -0.68 -25.53 14.67
CA SER A 78 -0.20 -26.81 14.13
C SER A 78 0.17 -27.84 15.22
N LYS A 79 0.66 -27.39 16.38
CA LYS A 79 0.94 -28.26 17.55
C LYS A 79 -0.34 -28.67 18.30
N LEU A 80 -1.37 -27.82 18.27
CA LEU A 80 -2.68 -28.05 18.88
C LEU A 80 -3.43 -29.22 18.22
N ALA A 81 -3.35 -29.35 16.90
CA ALA A 81 -3.96 -30.46 16.15
C ALA A 81 -3.42 -31.85 16.56
N ALA A 82 -2.26 -31.91 17.21
CA ALA A 82 -1.58 -33.15 17.58
C ALA A 82 -1.74 -33.57 19.06
N SER A 83 -2.33 -32.72 19.92
CA SER A 83 -2.39 -32.95 21.37
C SER A 83 -3.82 -32.82 21.88
N SER A 84 -4.29 -33.80 22.66
CA SER A 84 -5.51 -33.73 23.47
C SER A 84 -5.35 -32.75 24.63
N ALA A 85 -5.09 -31.49 24.32
CA ALA A 85 -4.67 -30.48 25.29
C ALA A 85 -5.89 -29.91 26.02
N ASP A 86 -5.85 -29.90 27.34
CA ASP A 86 -6.83 -29.18 28.16
C ASP A 86 -6.77 -27.68 27.85
N ILE A 87 -7.93 -27.02 27.86
CA ILE A 87 -8.05 -25.59 27.53
C ILE A 87 -7.12 -24.68 28.35
N ARG A 88 -6.80 -25.07 29.58
CA ARG A 88 -5.90 -24.33 30.47
C ARG A 88 -4.49 -24.16 29.91
N THR A 89 -4.04 -25.09 29.07
CA THR A 89 -2.73 -25.00 28.41
C THR A 89 -2.71 -23.98 27.28
N ILE A 90 -3.88 -23.71 26.70
CA ILE A 90 -4.11 -22.86 25.53
C ILE A 90 -4.44 -21.44 25.99
N ALA A 91 -5.37 -21.32 26.93
CA ALA A 91 -5.89 -20.05 27.46
C ALA A 91 -5.07 -19.53 28.65
N LYS A 92 -3.75 -19.37 28.47
CA LYS A 92 -2.81 -18.97 29.53
C LYS A 92 -3.18 -17.64 30.18
N ILE A 93 -3.74 -16.68 29.42
CA ILE A 93 -4.08 -15.35 29.94
C ILE A 93 -5.36 -15.42 30.77
N SER A 94 -6.34 -16.22 30.35
CA SER A 94 -7.60 -16.38 31.09
C SER A 94 -7.39 -16.98 32.48
N TYR A 95 -6.45 -17.93 32.61
CA TYR A 95 -6.14 -18.60 33.89
C TYR A 95 -4.93 -17.98 34.60
N GLY A 96 -4.33 -16.93 34.04
CA GLY A 96 -3.18 -16.23 34.62
C GLY A 96 -3.61 -15.12 35.57
N ASP A 97 -2.81 -14.89 36.60
CA ASP A 97 -3.06 -13.84 37.60
C ASP A 97 -2.87 -12.43 37.02
N GLU A 98 -2.06 -12.30 35.95
CA GLU A 98 -1.71 -11.02 35.31
C GLU A 98 -2.95 -10.23 34.85
N LEU A 99 -3.90 -10.90 34.19
CA LEU A 99 -5.12 -10.25 33.70
C LEU A 99 -6.00 -9.79 34.86
N GLN A 100 -6.12 -10.60 35.92
CA GLN A 100 -6.95 -10.26 37.08
C GLN A 100 -6.35 -9.10 37.88
N GLN A 101 -5.03 -9.08 38.06
CA GLN A 101 -4.31 -7.98 38.70
C GLN A 101 -4.51 -6.68 37.93
N LEU A 102 -4.30 -6.69 36.61
CA LEU A 102 -4.50 -5.51 35.76
C LEU A 102 -5.95 -5.03 35.77
N LEU A 103 -6.92 -5.93 35.70
CA LEU A 103 -8.33 -5.55 35.82
C LEU A 103 -8.64 -4.94 37.19
N GLY A 104 -8.05 -5.46 38.27
CA GLY A 104 -8.17 -4.90 39.62
C GLY A 104 -7.54 -3.52 39.77
N GLU A 105 -6.37 -3.30 39.16
CA GLU A 105 -5.71 -1.99 39.11
C GLU A 105 -6.51 -0.98 38.28
N ILE A 106 -7.12 -1.42 37.18
CA ILE A 106 -7.99 -0.60 36.34
C ILE A 106 -9.26 -0.20 37.08
N THR A 107 -9.93 -1.14 37.77
CA THR A 107 -11.12 -0.80 38.56
C THR A 107 -10.79 0.17 39.69
N SER A 108 -9.66 -0.06 40.37
CA SER A 108 -9.17 0.85 41.42
C SER A 108 -8.86 2.25 40.86
N SER A 109 -8.27 2.31 39.66
CA SER A 109 -7.93 3.56 38.97
C SER A 109 -9.17 4.30 38.45
N GLN A 110 -10.21 3.56 38.04
CA GLN A 110 -11.49 4.11 37.63
C GLN A 110 -12.25 4.71 38.83
N GLU A 111 -12.23 4.04 39.99
CA GLU A 111 -12.82 4.56 41.22
C GLU A 111 -12.07 5.80 41.74
N ALA A 112 -10.74 5.84 41.58
CA ALA A 112 -9.90 6.97 41.96
C ALA A 112 -9.88 8.11 40.92
N PHE A 113 -10.69 8.03 39.87
CA PHE A 113 -10.76 9.03 38.82
C PHE A 113 -11.65 10.20 39.24
N ASP A 114 -11.05 11.16 39.93
CA ASP A 114 -11.58 12.52 40.02
C ASP A 114 -11.17 13.23 38.72
N GLY A 115 -12.14 13.66 37.89
CA GLY A 115 -11.91 14.24 36.55
C GLY A 115 -11.07 15.53 36.49
N SER A 116 -10.41 15.89 37.60
CA SER A 116 -9.55 17.04 37.82
C SER A 116 -8.06 16.71 37.90
N LYS A 117 -7.65 15.43 37.81
CA LYS A 117 -6.23 15.04 37.85
C LYS A 117 -5.47 15.65 36.66
N GLN A 118 -4.69 16.68 36.94
CA GLN A 118 -3.75 17.25 35.99
C GLN A 118 -2.48 16.40 35.96
N ILE A 119 -2.10 15.96 34.77
CA ILE A 119 -0.76 15.41 34.50
C ILE A 119 0.25 16.54 34.75
N VAL A 120 1.10 16.37 35.78
CA VAL A 120 2.17 17.29 36.17
C VAL A 120 3.50 16.59 35.95
N GLY A 121 4.29 17.06 34.99
CA GLY A 121 5.58 16.47 34.64
C GLY A 121 5.54 15.78 33.27
N LEU A 122 6.45 14.82 33.07
CA LEU A 122 6.50 14.04 31.84
C LEU A 122 5.37 13.01 31.84
N VAL A 123 4.60 12.95 30.76
CA VAL A 123 3.45 12.06 30.57
C VAL A 123 3.77 10.59 30.85
N GLU A 124 5.01 10.19 30.58
CA GLU A 124 5.46 8.79 30.69
C GLU A 124 5.68 8.35 32.15
N ASP A 125 5.83 9.31 33.07
CA ASP A 125 6.06 9.02 34.49
C ASP A 125 4.76 8.70 35.22
N ASP A 126 3.61 9.11 34.68
CA ASP A 126 2.32 8.88 35.29
C ASP A 126 1.99 7.38 35.37
N PRO A 127 1.50 6.90 36.53
CA PRO A 127 1.09 5.50 36.66
C PRO A 127 -0.06 5.16 35.72
N THR A 128 -0.95 6.11 35.42
CA THR A 128 -2.07 5.94 34.48
C THR A 128 -1.58 5.66 33.07
N TYR A 129 -0.51 6.32 32.63
CA TYR A 129 0.09 6.09 31.32
C TYR A 129 0.61 4.66 31.19
N LYS A 130 1.34 4.16 32.20
CA LYS A 130 1.86 2.78 32.23
C LYS A 130 0.74 1.75 32.20
N LEU A 131 -0.33 1.97 32.99
CA LEU A 131 -1.52 1.12 33.00
C LEU A 131 -2.22 1.07 31.64
N VAL A 132 -2.32 2.21 30.94
CA VAL A 132 -2.92 2.27 29.59
C VAL A 132 -2.09 1.49 28.56
N LEU A 133 -0.76 1.59 28.63
CA LEU A 133 0.12 0.80 27.75
C LEU A 133 -0.01 -0.71 28.01
N GLN A 134 0.03 -1.11 29.28
CA GLN A 134 -0.17 -2.52 29.69
C GLN A 134 -1.56 -3.03 29.28
N ALA A 135 -2.61 -2.24 29.48
CA ALA A 135 -3.96 -2.59 29.05
C ALA A 135 -4.05 -2.82 27.53
N ASN A 136 -3.36 -2.00 26.74
CA ASN A 136 -3.37 -2.14 25.29
C ASN A 136 -2.59 -3.37 24.80
N GLU A 137 -1.43 -3.65 25.41
CA GLU A 137 -0.66 -4.86 25.13
C GLU A 137 -1.48 -6.12 25.48
N MET A 138 -2.10 -6.14 26.66
CA MET A 138 -2.97 -7.25 27.07
C MET A 138 -4.19 -7.40 26.17
N SER A 139 -4.80 -6.29 25.74
CA SER A 139 -5.91 -6.33 24.79
C SER A 139 -5.51 -6.96 23.45
N ALA A 140 -4.28 -6.70 22.98
CA ALA A 140 -3.75 -7.33 21.75
C ALA A 140 -3.50 -8.84 21.95
N ARG A 141 -2.89 -9.22 23.08
CA ARG A 141 -2.66 -10.63 23.43
C ARG A 141 -3.98 -11.41 23.58
N ILE A 142 -4.98 -10.84 24.25
CA ILE A 142 -6.33 -11.43 24.37
C ILE A 142 -6.98 -11.62 23.00
N ALA A 143 -6.82 -10.67 22.07
CA ALA A 143 -7.38 -10.83 20.72
C ALA A 143 -6.78 -12.03 19.97
N GLY A 144 -5.48 -12.27 20.10
CA GLY A 144 -4.82 -13.47 19.56
C GLY A 144 -5.32 -14.74 20.24
N GLU A 145 -5.42 -14.74 21.56
CA GLU A 145 -5.88 -15.91 22.32
C GLU A 145 -7.35 -16.27 22.05
N ILE A 146 -8.23 -15.28 21.85
CA ILE A 146 -9.63 -15.52 21.42
C ILE A 146 -9.67 -16.34 20.13
N LEU A 147 -8.77 -16.08 19.17
CA LEU A 147 -8.73 -16.85 17.92
C LEU A 147 -8.26 -18.30 18.15
N VAL A 148 -7.29 -18.49 19.03
CA VAL A 148 -6.80 -19.85 19.38
C VAL A 148 -7.89 -20.64 20.11
N VAL A 149 -8.57 -20.03 21.09
CA VAL A 149 -9.68 -20.65 21.81
C VAL A 149 -10.85 -20.93 20.88
N HIS A 150 -11.15 -20.02 19.95
CA HIS A 150 -12.18 -20.24 18.93
C HIS A 150 -11.85 -21.44 18.04
N ARG A 151 -10.59 -21.59 17.61
CA ARG A 151 -10.18 -22.75 16.82
C ARG A 151 -10.30 -24.06 17.61
N PHE A 152 -9.90 -24.06 18.88
CA PHE A 152 -10.10 -25.19 19.78
C PHE A 152 -11.60 -25.56 19.90
N LEU A 153 -12.46 -24.55 20.05
CA LEU A 153 -13.91 -24.73 20.12
C LEU A 153 -14.47 -25.34 18.83
N LEU A 154 -14.01 -24.86 17.67
CA LEU A 154 -14.34 -25.42 16.36
C LEU A 154 -13.96 -26.89 16.28
N ASP A 155 -12.70 -27.25 16.55
CA ASP A 155 -12.21 -28.62 16.40
C ASP A 155 -12.98 -29.62 17.29
N HIS A 156 -13.37 -29.21 18.50
CA HIS A 156 -14.15 -30.05 19.42
C HIS A 156 -15.65 -30.11 19.08
N TYR A 157 -16.26 -29.00 18.65
CA TYR A 157 -17.69 -28.94 18.36
C TYR A 157 -18.05 -29.40 16.94
N ASN A 158 -17.06 -29.47 16.03
CA ASN A 158 -17.21 -29.99 14.66
C ASN A 158 -17.81 -31.41 14.62
N GLN A 159 -17.56 -32.23 15.66
CA GLN A 159 -18.14 -33.57 15.77
C GLN A 159 -19.68 -33.58 15.92
N ARG A 160 -20.25 -32.48 16.44
CA ARG A 160 -21.68 -32.32 16.71
C ARG A 160 -22.38 -31.52 15.64
N PHE A 161 -21.80 -30.38 15.25
CA PHE A 161 -22.42 -29.50 14.27
C PHE A 161 -21.35 -28.90 13.35
N PRO A 162 -20.92 -29.65 12.32
CA PRO A 162 -19.84 -29.24 11.43
C PRO A 162 -20.20 -27.99 10.61
N GLU A 163 -21.47 -27.85 10.22
CA GLU A 163 -21.90 -26.74 9.36
C GLU A 163 -21.84 -25.38 10.09
N LEU A 164 -21.88 -25.36 11.43
CA LEU A 164 -21.93 -24.12 12.21
C LEU A 164 -20.71 -23.21 12.00
N GLU A 165 -19.53 -23.78 11.71
CA GLU A 165 -18.31 -23.02 11.38
C GLU A 165 -18.53 -22.11 10.16
N THR A 166 -19.19 -22.64 9.13
CA THR A 166 -19.44 -21.91 7.89
C THR A 166 -20.53 -20.85 8.03
N LEU A 167 -21.47 -21.08 8.94
CA LEU A 167 -22.64 -20.22 9.17
C LEU A 167 -22.30 -19.01 10.05
N VAL A 168 -21.50 -19.20 11.10
CA VAL A 168 -21.17 -18.16 12.07
C VAL A 168 -19.65 -17.95 12.10
N ARG A 169 -19.20 -16.89 11.42
CA ARG A 169 -17.77 -16.56 11.31
C ARG A 169 -17.20 -15.80 12.51
N ASN A 170 -18.03 -15.05 13.23
CA ASN A 170 -17.60 -14.26 14.38
C ASN A 170 -17.33 -15.19 15.59
N PRO A 171 -16.12 -15.19 16.18
CA PRO A 171 -15.79 -16.03 17.32
C PRO A 171 -16.71 -15.90 18.53
N THR A 172 -17.13 -14.67 18.82
CA THR A 172 -17.95 -14.38 20.00
C THR A 172 -19.39 -14.87 19.82
N ASP A 173 -19.97 -14.67 18.64
CA ASP A 173 -21.31 -15.13 18.32
C ASP A 173 -21.35 -16.65 18.19
N TYR A 174 -20.28 -17.27 17.66
CA TYR A 174 -20.13 -18.72 17.60
C TYR A 174 -20.15 -19.34 19.01
N ALA A 175 -19.36 -18.82 19.95
CA ALA A 175 -19.35 -19.31 21.32
C ALA A 175 -20.70 -19.15 22.03
N ARG A 176 -21.43 -18.04 21.79
CA ARG A 176 -22.78 -17.83 22.33
C ARG A 176 -23.78 -18.82 21.73
N ALA A 177 -23.71 -19.05 20.41
CA ALA A 177 -24.57 -20.00 19.71
C ALA A 177 -24.33 -21.43 20.19
N VAL A 178 -23.07 -21.85 20.32
CA VAL A 178 -22.72 -23.18 20.87
C VAL A 178 -23.19 -23.33 22.31
N LYS A 179 -23.04 -22.30 23.14
CA LYS A 179 -23.53 -22.32 24.53
C LYS A 179 -25.06 -22.41 24.61
N ALA A 180 -25.79 -21.79 23.68
CA ALA A 180 -27.26 -21.85 23.60
C ALA A 180 -27.75 -23.22 23.08
N ILE A 181 -27.11 -23.78 22.05
CA ILE A 181 -27.47 -25.07 21.47
C ILE A 181 -27.18 -26.20 22.45
N GLY A 182 -26.00 -26.15 23.08
CA GLY A 182 -25.59 -27.18 24.02
C GLY A 182 -25.52 -28.57 23.37
N ASP A 183 -26.02 -29.57 24.09
CA ASP A 183 -26.21 -30.94 23.62
C ASP A 183 -27.70 -31.24 23.35
N ALA A 184 -28.50 -30.22 23.07
CA ALA A 184 -29.93 -30.38 22.83
C ALA A 184 -30.16 -31.32 21.63
N ALA A 185 -30.98 -32.35 21.81
CA ALA A 185 -31.31 -33.31 20.76
C ALA A 185 -32.05 -32.66 19.58
N ASP A 186 -32.91 -31.69 19.88
CA ASP A 186 -33.67 -30.91 18.90
C ASP A 186 -33.17 -29.46 18.88
N ILE A 187 -32.39 -29.11 17.84
CA ILE A 187 -31.85 -27.75 17.64
C ILE A 187 -32.96 -26.73 17.34
N THR A 188 -34.11 -27.19 16.80
CA THR A 188 -35.27 -26.36 16.44
C THR A 188 -35.98 -25.70 17.63
N LYS A 189 -35.74 -26.18 18.85
CA LYS A 189 -36.33 -25.64 20.09
C LYS A 189 -35.47 -24.57 20.75
N VAL A 190 -34.28 -24.30 20.22
CA VAL A 190 -33.34 -23.34 20.79
C VAL A 190 -33.64 -21.95 20.22
N GLU A 191 -33.92 -21.01 21.10
CA GLU A 191 -34.11 -19.60 20.73
C GLU A 191 -32.75 -18.89 20.68
N PHE A 192 -32.50 -18.18 19.57
CA PHE A 192 -31.24 -17.46 19.33
C PHE A 192 -31.38 -15.94 19.50
N ASP A 193 -32.46 -15.49 20.14
CA ASP A 193 -32.80 -14.08 20.29
C ASP A 193 -31.69 -13.29 20.99
N GLY A 194 -31.22 -12.23 20.33
CA GLY A 194 -30.13 -11.38 20.84
C GLY A 194 -28.71 -11.94 20.67
N ILE A 195 -28.56 -13.15 20.10
CA ILE A 195 -27.25 -13.74 19.78
C ILE A 195 -26.97 -13.63 18.27
N LEU A 196 -27.91 -14.07 17.45
CA LEU A 196 -27.76 -14.11 16.00
C LEU A 196 -28.87 -13.28 15.33
N PRO A 197 -28.60 -12.63 14.19
CA PRO A 197 -29.66 -12.10 13.34
C PRO A 197 -30.72 -13.15 12.97
N ASN A 198 -31.99 -12.75 12.86
CA ASN A 198 -33.10 -13.69 12.56
C ASN A 198 -32.86 -14.54 11.30
N ALA A 199 -32.21 -13.96 10.29
CA ALA A 199 -31.87 -14.67 9.06
C ALA A 199 -30.87 -15.81 9.30
N THR A 200 -29.80 -15.57 10.08
CA THR A 200 -28.82 -16.61 10.39
C THR A 200 -29.38 -17.62 11.39
N SER A 201 -30.23 -17.19 12.32
CA SER A 201 -30.98 -18.09 13.21
C SER A 201 -31.83 -19.10 12.43
N MET A 202 -32.61 -18.65 11.44
CA MET A 202 -33.38 -19.55 10.58
C MET A 202 -32.49 -20.55 9.85
N VAL A 203 -31.40 -20.08 9.23
CA VAL A 203 -30.46 -20.96 8.52
C VAL A 203 -29.87 -22.00 9.47
N VAL A 204 -29.46 -21.60 10.67
CA VAL A 204 -28.93 -22.50 11.71
C VAL A 204 -29.98 -23.54 12.16
N THR A 205 -31.25 -23.16 12.29
CA THR A 205 -32.31 -24.13 12.64
C THR A 205 -32.61 -25.13 11.51
N VAL A 206 -32.60 -24.66 10.25
CA VAL A 206 -32.83 -25.52 9.08
C VAL A 206 -31.67 -26.48 8.89
N THR A 207 -30.43 -25.99 8.89
CA THR A 207 -29.23 -26.86 8.82
C THR A 207 -29.13 -27.76 10.04
N GLY A 208 -29.50 -27.24 11.21
CA GLY A 208 -29.68 -27.95 12.48
C GLY A 208 -30.59 -29.18 12.38
N SER A 209 -31.65 -29.11 11.56
CA SER A 209 -32.57 -30.24 11.37
C SER A 209 -32.00 -31.36 10.48
N THR A 210 -31.00 -31.05 9.65
CA THR A 210 -30.36 -31.98 8.71
C THR A 210 -28.92 -32.32 9.08
N THR A 211 -28.47 -31.97 10.29
CA THR A 211 -27.06 -32.15 10.70
C THR A 211 -26.67 -33.62 10.73
N ILE A 212 -25.48 -33.93 10.24
CA ILE A 212 -24.92 -35.29 10.16
C ILE A 212 -24.10 -35.64 11.43
N GLY A 213 -23.97 -34.71 12.37
CA GLY A 213 -23.13 -34.88 13.56
C GLY A 213 -23.69 -35.86 14.60
N ARG A 214 -22.83 -36.21 15.58
CA ARG A 214 -23.18 -37.11 16.70
C ARG A 214 -23.40 -36.31 17.98
N LEU A 215 -24.10 -36.90 18.96
CA LEU A 215 -24.17 -36.37 20.32
C LEU A 215 -22.78 -36.49 20.99
N LEU A 216 -22.37 -35.49 21.75
CA LEU A 216 -21.09 -35.53 22.48
C LEU A 216 -21.23 -36.31 23.79
N SER A 217 -20.12 -36.84 24.29
CA SER A 217 -20.08 -37.32 25.68
C SER A 217 -20.21 -36.15 26.67
N LYS A 218 -20.73 -36.40 27.87
CA LYS A 218 -20.82 -35.39 28.94
C LYS A 218 -19.46 -34.76 29.26
N GLU A 219 -18.38 -35.51 29.16
CA GLU A 219 -17.01 -35.00 29.38
C GLU A 219 -16.55 -34.07 28.26
N GLU A 220 -16.81 -34.45 27.00
CA GLU A 220 -16.49 -33.63 25.82
C GLU A 220 -17.32 -32.33 25.83
N MET A 221 -18.61 -32.44 26.17
CA MET A 221 -19.50 -31.30 26.28
C MET A 221 -19.06 -30.34 27.40
N LYS A 222 -18.60 -30.86 28.53
CA LYS A 222 -18.05 -30.03 29.61
C LYS A 222 -16.83 -29.23 29.15
N ARG A 223 -15.95 -29.84 28.35
CA ARG A 223 -14.78 -29.13 27.76
C ARG A 223 -15.23 -28.02 26.81
N VAL A 224 -16.22 -28.28 25.95
CA VAL A 224 -16.79 -27.27 25.05
C VAL A 224 -17.43 -26.12 25.84
N GLN A 225 -18.18 -26.43 26.91
CA GLN A 225 -18.79 -25.41 27.76
C GLN A 225 -17.74 -24.56 28.49
N GLU A 226 -16.68 -25.17 29.02
CA GLU A 226 -15.56 -24.46 29.64
C GLU A 226 -14.87 -23.52 28.62
N ALA A 227 -14.72 -23.98 27.37
CA ALA A 227 -14.21 -23.16 26.27
C ALA A 227 -15.13 -21.99 25.90
N CYS A 228 -16.44 -22.24 25.84
CA CYS A 228 -17.41 -21.17 25.61
C CYS A 228 -17.35 -20.11 26.71
N SER A 229 -17.32 -20.52 27.99
CA SER A 229 -17.20 -19.56 29.11
C SER A 229 -15.90 -18.78 29.04
N CYS A 230 -14.76 -19.45 28.84
CA CYS A 230 -13.46 -18.80 28.76
C CYS A 230 -13.40 -17.77 27.62
N LEU A 231 -13.91 -18.10 26.42
CA LEU A 231 -13.95 -17.18 25.29
C LEU A 231 -14.82 -15.94 25.60
N LEU A 232 -15.99 -16.14 26.21
CA LEU A 232 -16.89 -15.04 26.58
C LEU A 232 -16.29 -14.15 27.67
N ASP A 233 -15.60 -14.75 28.66
CA ASP A 233 -14.91 -14.03 29.72
C ASP A 233 -13.78 -13.17 29.14
N LEU A 234 -12.95 -13.73 28.26
CA LEU A 234 -11.91 -13.01 27.53
C LEU A 234 -12.49 -11.87 26.66
N ALA A 235 -13.60 -12.11 25.98
CA ALA A 235 -14.28 -11.07 25.20
C ALA A 235 -14.79 -9.92 26.08
N SER A 236 -15.35 -10.24 27.25
CA SER A 236 -15.81 -9.24 28.23
C SER A 236 -14.63 -8.46 28.83
N ALA A 237 -13.52 -9.12 29.14
CA ALA A 237 -12.31 -8.50 29.65
C ALA A 237 -11.70 -7.55 28.62
N LYS A 238 -11.59 -7.98 27.36
CA LYS A 238 -11.14 -7.13 26.25
C LYS A 238 -11.99 -5.86 26.12
N LEU A 239 -13.31 -5.99 26.22
CA LEU A 239 -14.23 -4.85 26.14
C LEU A 239 -13.94 -3.85 27.29
N LYS A 240 -13.78 -4.33 28.53
CA LYS A 240 -13.40 -3.49 29.68
C LYS A 240 -12.08 -2.74 29.46
N LEU A 241 -11.06 -3.41 28.91
CA LEU A 241 -9.78 -2.79 28.57
C LEU A 241 -9.93 -1.70 27.50
N VAL A 242 -10.71 -1.96 26.46
CA VAL A 242 -10.95 -0.98 25.38
C VAL A 242 -11.67 0.26 25.93
N ILE A 243 -12.73 0.09 26.73
CA ILE A 243 -13.44 1.22 27.37
C ILE A 243 -12.48 2.03 28.24
N PHE A 244 -11.62 1.36 29.01
CA PHE A 244 -10.63 2.05 29.84
C PHE A 244 -9.65 2.88 29.00
N ILE A 245 -9.11 2.31 27.93
CA ILE A 245 -8.21 3.01 27.00
C ILE A 245 -8.92 4.21 26.35
N GLU A 246 -10.18 4.04 25.94
CA GLU A 246 -10.99 5.10 25.35
C GLU A 246 -11.24 6.27 26.31
N ALA A 247 -11.44 5.99 27.60
CA ALA A 247 -11.61 7.01 28.62
C ALA A 247 -10.30 7.77 28.95
N GLN A 248 -9.16 7.07 28.95
CA GLN A 248 -7.88 7.64 29.40
C GLN A 248 -7.06 8.28 28.27
N MET A 249 -7.10 7.73 27.06
CA MET A 249 -6.23 8.21 25.96
C MET A 249 -6.44 9.69 25.60
N PRO A 250 -7.67 10.27 25.62
CA PRO A 250 -7.86 11.69 25.38
C PRO A 250 -7.15 12.60 26.39
N LEU A 251 -6.84 12.12 27.60
CA LEU A 251 -6.08 12.87 28.60
C LEU A 251 -4.57 12.83 28.32
N ILE A 252 -4.08 11.72 27.75
CA ILE A 252 -2.67 11.49 27.45
C ILE A 252 -2.28 12.14 26.12
N ALA A 253 -3.07 11.87 25.06
CA ALA A 253 -2.78 12.27 23.69
C ALA A 253 -4.09 12.70 22.97
N PRO A 254 -4.63 13.89 23.28
CA PRO A 254 -5.91 14.35 22.73
C PRO A 254 -5.88 14.55 21.22
N ASN A 255 -4.79 15.09 20.66
CA ASN A 255 -4.73 15.40 19.23
C ASN A 255 -4.54 14.13 18.40
N LEU A 256 -3.66 13.21 18.84
CA LEU A 256 -3.44 11.93 18.17
C LEU A 256 -4.71 11.08 18.17
N THR A 257 -5.41 11.02 19.31
CA THR A 257 -6.68 10.30 19.46
C THR A 257 -7.75 10.82 18.51
N ALA A 258 -7.85 12.14 18.34
CA ALA A 258 -8.82 12.74 17.42
C ALA A 258 -8.56 12.40 15.94
N VAL A 259 -7.31 12.07 15.56
CA VAL A 259 -6.96 11.74 14.16
C VAL A 259 -7.20 10.27 13.83
N ILE A 260 -6.77 9.34 14.68
CA ILE A 260 -6.76 7.88 14.38
C ILE A 260 -7.59 7.01 15.33
N GLY A 261 -8.13 7.59 16.41
CA GLY A 261 -8.88 6.86 17.45
C GLY A 261 -8.00 6.32 18.59
N SER A 262 -8.61 6.09 19.75
CA SER A 262 -7.91 5.79 21.01
C SER A 262 -7.14 4.46 20.98
N SER A 263 -7.75 3.39 20.44
CA SER A 263 -7.11 2.07 20.39
C SER A 263 -5.89 2.06 19.44
N THR A 264 -6.02 2.68 18.27
CA THR A 264 -4.91 2.78 17.30
C THR A 264 -3.81 3.70 17.83
N ALA A 265 -4.16 4.80 18.49
CA ALA A 265 -3.19 5.68 19.16
C ALA A 265 -2.41 4.95 20.25
N ALA A 266 -3.09 4.17 21.11
CA ALA A 266 -2.44 3.34 22.12
C ALA A 266 -1.40 2.40 21.51
N LYS A 267 -1.79 1.68 20.44
CA LYS A 267 -0.89 0.76 19.74
C LYS A 267 0.32 1.45 19.15
N LEU A 268 0.14 2.62 18.52
CA LEU A 268 1.27 3.37 17.97
C LEU A 268 2.25 3.85 19.05
N ILE A 269 1.74 4.25 20.21
CA ILE A 269 2.59 4.68 21.33
C ILE A 269 3.38 3.49 21.89
N VAL A 270 2.75 2.32 22.03
CA VAL A 270 3.42 1.07 22.46
C VAL A 270 4.52 0.68 21.46
N GLU A 271 4.21 0.63 20.17
CA GLU A 271 5.15 0.27 19.10
C GLU A 271 6.31 1.25 18.97
N ALA A 272 6.08 2.54 19.28
CA ALA A 272 7.13 3.54 19.29
C ALA A 272 7.96 3.54 20.59
N GLY A 273 7.52 2.83 21.63
CA GLY A 273 8.18 2.80 22.94
C GLY A 273 8.02 4.10 23.73
N GLY A 274 6.90 4.81 23.56
CA GLY A 274 6.59 6.04 24.28
C GLY A 274 6.08 7.18 23.40
N LEU A 275 5.34 8.12 23.98
CA LEU A 275 4.86 9.32 23.28
C LEU A 275 6.02 10.25 22.90
N THR A 276 7.04 10.35 23.77
CA THR A 276 8.23 11.15 23.49
C THR A 276 9.05 10.53 22.35
N SER A 277 9.18 9.21 22.33
CA SER A 277 9.84 8.45 21.27
C SER A 277 9.08 8.62 19.95
N LEU A 278 7.75 8.50 19.98
CA LEU A 278 6.88 8.69 18.81
C LEU A 278 7.05 10.08 18.17
N SER A 279 7.20 11.14 18.97
CA SER A 279 7.37 12.50 18.46
C SER A 279 8.68 12.71 17.64
N LYS A 280 9.72 11.94 17.96
CA LYS A 280 11.03 11.95 17.28
C LYS A 280 11.00 11.18 15.95
N ILE A 281 10.06 10.25 15.79
CA ILE A 281 9.96 9.41 14.59
C ILE A 281 9.42 10.25 13.40
N PRO A 282 10.03 10.15 12.20
CA PRO A 282 9.51 10.83 11.02
C PRO A 282 8.25 10.13 10.48
N SER A 283 7.42 10.88 9.75
CA SER A 283 6.13 10.39 9.21
C SER A 283 6.23 9.15 8.32
N CYS A 284 7.32 9.00 7.56
CA CYS A 284 7.55 7.83 6.70
C CYS A 284 7.79 6.54 7.49
N ASN A 285 8.38 6.64 8.69
CA ASN A 285 8.59 5.49 9.57
C ASN A 285 7.29 5.18 10.33
N ILE A 286 6.56 6.21 10.78
CA ILE A 286 5.24 6.07 11.44
C ILE A 286 4.26 5.28 10.56
N GLN A 287 4.31 5.47 9.24
CA GLN A 287 3.49 4.71 8.28
C GLN A 287 3.65 3.19 8.41
N VAL A 288 4.85 2.71 8.75
CA VAL A 288 5.23 1.28 8.75
C VAL A 288 5.38 0.72 10.17
N LEU A 289 5.12 1.53 11.21
CA LEU A 289 5.16 1.05 12.60
C LEU A 289 4.15 -0.07 12.85
N GLY A 290 4.56 -1.05 13.65
CA GLY A 290 3.81 -2.28 13.94
C GLY A 290 3.58 -3.19 12.73
N LYS A 291 4.37 -3.04 11.65
CA LYS A 291 4.41 -4.03 10.57
C LYS A 291 5.16 -5.27 11.06
N SER A 292 4.48 -6.40 11.18
CA SER A 292 5.15 -7.69 11.38
C SER A 292 5.96 -8.06 10.13
N GLN A 293 7.18 -8.56 10.34
CA GLN A 293 8.01 -9.04 9.23
C GLN A 293 7.42 -10.35 8.71
N GLN A 294 6.51 -10.25 7.76
CA GLN A 294 6.02 -11.42 7.04
C GLN A 294 7.11 -11.86 6.06
N THR A 295 7.83 -12.92 6.42
CA THR A 295 8.82 -13.51 5.53
C THR A 295 8.07 -14.30 4.48
N ALA A 296 8.16 -13.92 3.20
CA ALA A 296 7.53 -14.69 2.12
C ALA A 296 8.22 -16.06 2.03
N VAL A 297 7.64 -17.07 2.66
CA VAL A 297 8.13 -18.44 2.60
C VAL A 297 7.71 -19.04 1.26
N GLY A 298 8.67 -19.24 0.36
CA GLY A 298 8.49 -19.98 -0.90
C GLY A 298 8.14 -19.12 -2.12
N LEU A 299 7.42 -19.74 -3.08
CA LEU A 299 7.02 -19.16 -4.37
C LEU A 299 5.59 -18.56 -4.31
N SER A 300 5.13 -18.19 -3.13
CA SER A 300 3.78 -17.70 -2.88
C SER A 300 3.64 -16.24 -3.34
N SER A 301 2.77 -16.01 -4.32
CA SER A 301 2.33 -14.67 -4.76
C SER A 301 1.24 -14.10 -3.84
N LEU A 302 1.28 -14.43 -2.55
CA LEU A 302 0.44 -13.78 -1.54
C LEU A 302 0.98 -12.36 -1.39
N THR A 303 0.30 -11.42 -2.04
CA THR A 303 0.67 -10.00 -2.07
C THR A 303 0.44 -9.42 -0.68
N THR A 304 1.45 -9.53 0.19
CA THR A 304 1.47 -8.76 1.43
C THR A 304 1.54 -7.29 1.05
N LYS A 305 0.59 -6.50 1.57
CA LYS A 305 0.52 -5.07 1.26
C LYS A 305 1.81 -4.40 1.77
N LYS A 306 2.57 -3.79 0.85
CA LYS A 306 3.84 -3.13 1.19
C LYS A 306 3.56 -1.84 1.96
N HIS A 307 4.44 -1.49 2.90
CA HIS A 307 4.35 -0.25 3.70
C HIS A 307 3.03 -0.08 4.45
N VAL A 308 2.50 -1.18 4.98
CA VAL A 308 1.32 -1.24 5.83
C VAL A 308 1.75 -1.48 7.28
N GLY A 309 1.29 -0.62 8.19
CA GLY A 309 1.49 -0.72 9.64
C GLY A 309 0.17 -0.45 10.38
N VAL A 310 0.24 -0.19 11.69
CA VAL A 310 -0.94 -0.04 12.57
C VAL A 310 -1.97 0.98 12.05
N ILE A 311 -1.51 2.09 11.47
CA ILE A 311 -2.39 3.16 10.94
C ILE A 311 -3.29 2.66 9.80
N TYR A 312 -2.83 1.71 8.99
CA TYR A 312 -3.61 1.20 7.85
C TYR A 312 -4.91 0.51 8.30
N TYR A 313 -4.88 -0.09 9.49
CA TYR A 313 -6.02 -0.78 10.08
C TYR A 313 -6.94 0.14 10.90
N SER A 314 -6.62 1.43 10.99
CA SER A 314 -7.50 2.42 11.62
C SER A 314 -8.76 2.65 10.79
N ASP A 315 -9.84 3.03 11.46
CA ASP A 315 -11.13 3.30 10.81
C ASP A 315 -11.01 4.46 9.80
N ALA A 316 -10.13 5.43 10.07
CA ALA A 316 -9.86 6.56 9.18
C ALA A 316 -9.30 6.14 7.81
N VAL A 317 -8.53 5.05 7.73
CA VAL A 317 -8.05 4.49 6.45
C VAL A 317 -9.02 3.45 5.89
N ARG A 318 -9.60 2.62 6.76
CA ARG A 318 -10.48 1.52 6.38
C ARG A 318 -11.74 2.00 5.65
N GLY A 319 -12.27 3.17 6.05
CA GLY A 319 -13.42 3.81 5.41
C GLY A 319 -13.17 4.29 3.97
N VAL A 320 -11.92 4.35 3.52
CA VAL A 320 -11.55 4.79 2.16
C VAL A 320 -11.45 3.58 1.21
N PRO A 321 -11.88 3.70 -0.07
CA PRO A 321 -11.68 2.66 -1.09
C PRO A 321 -10.21 2.25 -1.26
N GLU A 322 -9.96 0.98 -1.58
CA GLU A 322 -8.61 0.37 -1.56
C GLU A 322 -7.57 1.14 -2.39
N ASP A 323 -7.97 1.67 -3.55
CA ASP A 323 -7.11 2.42 -4.47
C ASP A 323 -6.52 3.68 -3.85
N PHE A 324 -7.25 4.31 -2.93
CA PHE A 324 -6.85 5.55 -2.29
C PHE A 324 -6.26 5.34 -0.88
N ARG A 325 -6.40 4.16 -0.28
CA ARG A 325 -5.90 3.87 1.08
C ARG A 325 -4.42 4.20 1.27
N HIS A 326 -3.57 3.89 0.30
CA HIS A 326 -2.13 4.20 0.40
C HIS A 326 -1.82 5.70 0.30
N LYS A 327 -2.60 6.45 -0.50
CA LYS A 327 -2.51 7.91 -0.52
C LYS A 327 -2.93 8.47 0.83
N MET A 328 -4.04 7.99 1.38
CA MET A 328 -4.56 8.41 2.67
C MET A 328 -3.60 8.07 3.82
N LEU A 329 -3.07 6.85 3.86
CA LEU A 329 -2.11 6.39 4.85
C LEU A 329 -0.91 7.33 4.98
N ARG A 330 -0.34 7.80 3.86
CA ARG A 330 0.77 8.76 3.87
C ARG A 330 0.38 10.10 4.50
N LYS A 331 -0.81 10.59 4.16
CA LYS A 331 -1.32 11.86 4.68
C LYS A 331 -1.66 11.78 6.17
N ILE A 332 -2.33 10.72 6.59
CA ILE A 332 -2.63 10.45 8.01
C ILE A 332 -1.32 10.33 8.79
N SER A 333 -0.35 9.56 8.32
CA SER A 333 0.94 9.41 9.02
C SER A 333 1.67 10.73 9.21
N ALA A 334 1.58 11.66 8.23
CA ALA A 334 2.12 13.00 8.37
C ALA A 334 1.39 13.82 9.45
N LYS A 335 0.05 13.79 9.48
CA LYS A 335 -0.75 14.49 10.49
C LYS A 335 -0.60 13.87 11.87
N CYS A 336 -0.46 12.55 11.99
CA CYS A 336 -0.15 11.85 13.23
C CYS A 336 1.22 12.25 13.78
N ALA A 337 2.24 12.40 12.94
CA ALA A 337 3.56 12.85 13.38
C ALA A 337 3.51 14.26 13.99
N LEU A 338 2.72 15.16 13.39
CA LEU A 338 2.51 16.52 13.92
C LEU A 338 1.70 16.48 15.22
N ALA A 339 0.61 15.72 15.26
CA ALA A 339 -0.23 15.57 16.46
C ALA A 339 0.56 14.98 17.63
N ALA A 340 1.37 13.94 17.39
CA ALA A 340 2.21 13.32 18.41
C ALA A 340 3.27 14.28 18.98
N ARG A 341 3.81 15.21 18.17
CA ARG A 341 4.76 16.24 18.64
C ARG A 341 4.09 17.26 19.55
N VAL A 342 2.90 17.72 19.18
CA VAL A 342 2.12 18.65 20.00
C VAL A 342 1.69 17.98 21.31
N ASP A 343 1.22 16.73 21.23
CA ASP A 343 0.83 15.97 22.41
C ASP A 343 2.03 15.68 23.32
N ALA A 344 3.22 15.40 22.79
CA ALA A 344 4.43 15.21 23.61
C ALA A 344 4.87 16.48 24.38
N GLN A 345 4.53 17.67 23.88
CA GLN A 345 4.84 18.95 24.53
C GLN A 345 3.74 19.42 25.51
N HIS A 346 2.57 18.77 25.50
CA HIS A 346 1.44 19.07 26.40
C HIS A 346 0.89 20.52 26.33
N GLU A 347 1.16 21.25 25.24
CA GLU A 347 0.72 22.65 25.07
C GLU A 347 -0.77 22.78 24.71
N ALA A 348 -1.34 21.81 23.98
CA ALA A 348 -2.71 21.88 23.45
C ALA A 348 -3.59 20.70 23.91
N ARG A 349 -4.18 20.82 25.11
CA ARG A 349 -4.98 19.76 25.75
C ARG A 349 -6.43 19.65 25.25
N ASP A 350 -6.93 20.63 24.49
CA ASP A 350 -8.33 20.68 24.01
C ASP A 350 -8.60 19.71 22.83
N GLY A 351 -7.55 19.13 22.22
CA GLY A 351 -7.69 18.26 21.04
C GLY A 351 -8.18 18.99 19.78
N ALA A 352 -8.30 20.32 19.83
CA ALA A 352 -8.80 21.14 18.73
C ALA A 352 -7.95 21.01 17.46
N LEU A 353 -6.63 20.87 17.60
CA LEU A 353 -5.71 20.68 16.48
C LEU A 353 -5.92 19.31 15.82
N GLY A 354 -6.08 18.25 16.60
CA GLY A 354 -6.42 16.92 16.08
C GLY A 354 -7.74 16.88 15.31
N LYS A 355 -8.78 17.57 15.81
CA LYS A 355 -10.07 17.72 15.12
C LYS A 355 -9.93 18.47 13.78
N LYS A 356 -9.12 19.54 13.74
CA LYS A 356 -8.80 20.27 12.49
C LYS A 356 -8.11 19.35 11.49
N PHE A 357 -7.12 18.57 11.92
CA PHE A 357 -6.44 17.61 11.05
C PHE A 357 -7.38 16.53 10.53
N ARG A 358 -8.30 16.03 11.37
CA ARG A 358 -9.32 15.06 10.94
C ARG A 358 -10.21 15.64 9.85
N ALA A 359 -10.71 16.88 10.04
CA ALA A 359 -11.53 17.56 9.05
C ALA A 359 -10.79 17.81 7.72
N GLU A 360 -9.52 18.23 7.77
CA GLU A 360 -8.68 18.37 6.57
C GLU A 360 -8.49 17.04 5.83
N LEU A 361 -8.32 15.95 6.57
CA LEU A 361 -8.15 14.61 6.02
C LEU A 361 -9.44 14.13 5.34
N ASP A 362 -10.60 14.35 5.97
CA ASP A 362 -11.90 13.98 5.42
C ASP A 362 -12.23 14.78 4.15
N ALA A 363 -12.01 16.10 4.15
CA ALA A 363 -12.19 16.95 2.97
C ALA A 363 -11.30 16.50 1.79
N GLN A 364 -10.10 15.99 2.08
CA GLN A 364 -9.21 15.46 1.05
C GLN A 364 -9.65 14.09 0.54
N VAL A 365 -10.30 13.27 1.38
CA VAL A 365 -10.91 12.01 0.94
C VAL A 365 -12.07 12.32 0.00
N GLU A 366 -12.95 13.25 0.37
CA GLU A 366 -14.05 13.71 -0.48
C GLU A 366 -13.54 14.17 -1.85
N LYS A 367 -12.54 15.06 -1.88
CA LYS A 367 -11.90 15.52 -3.12
C LYS A 367 -11.26 14.40 -3.96
N LEU A 368 -10.78 13.32 -3.32
CA LEU A 368 -10.21 12.17 -4.04
C LEU A 368 -11.30 11.26 -4.62
N LEU A 369 -12.48 11.24 -4.01
CA LEU A 369 -13.64 10.48 -4.48
C LEU A 369 -14.40 11.22 -5.58
N GLU A 370 -14.30 12.54 -5.63
CA GLU A 370 -14.83 13.34 -6.74
C GLU A 370 -14.19 12.90 -8.07
N ALA A 371 -15.05 12.50 -9.02
CA ALA A 371 -14.61 12.20 -10.36
C ALA A 371 -14.07 13.47 -11.04
N ALA A 372 -12.96 13.34 -11.77
CA ALA A 372 -12.45 14.45 -12.56
C ALA A 372 -13.55 14.94 -13.52
N PRO A 373 -13.76 16.26 -13.65
CA PRO A 373 -14.73 16.77 -14.60
C PRO A 373 -14.36 16.28 -16.00
N MET A 374 -15.36 15.91 -16.79
CA MET A 374 -15.13 15.49 -18.16
C MET A 374 -14.49 16.65 -18.93
N ASN A 375 -13.28 16.42 -19.43
CA ASN A 375 -12.63 17.38 -20.32
C ASN A 375 -13.53 17.61 -21.53
N ALA A 376 -13.73 18.87 -21.91
CA ALA A 376 -14.44 19.21 -23.14
C ALA A 376 -13.73 18.53 -24.34
N ILE A 377 -14.54 18.00 -25.26
CA ILE A 377 -14.02 17.40 -26.50
C ILE A 377 -13.29 18.51 -27.27
N LYS A 378 -11.97 18.41 -27.38
CA LYS A 378 -11.17 19.35 -28.18
C LYS A 378 -11.55 19.13 -29.65
N PRO A 379 -12.11 20.13 -30.36
CA PRO A 379 -12.43 19.99 -31.77
C PRO A 379 -11.14 19.75 -32.55
N LEU A 380 -11.25 18.99 -33.65
CA LEU A 380 -10.14 18.85 -34.58
C LEU A 380 -9.72 20.24 -35.08
N PRO A 381 -8.41 20.48 -35.30
CA PRO A 381 -7.95 21.67 -35.99
C PRO A 381 -8.65 21.78 -37.35
N VAL A 382 -9.05 22.99 -37.74
CA VAL A 382 -9.64 23.23 -39.06
C VAL A 382 -8.68 22.73 -40.13
N PRO A 383 -9.15 21.97 -41.14
CA PRO A 383 -8.33 21.61 -42.28
C PRO A 383 -7.79 22.85 -43.00
N ASP A 384 -6.51 23.18 -42.78
CA ASP A 384 -5.78 24.23 -43.50
C ASP A 384 -4.92 23.59 -44.59
N GLU A 385 -5.28 23.84 -45.85
CA GLU A 385 -4.52 23.44 -47.04
C GLU A 385 -3.41 24.46 -47.40
N GLY A 386 -3.19 25.46 -46.53
CA GLY A 386 -2.22 26.52 -46.73
C GLY A 386 -0.79 26.02 -47.06
N PRO A 387 0.04 26.88 -47.68
CA PRO A 387 1.36 26.50 -48.15
C PRO A 387 2.27 26.00 -47.00
N LYS A 388 2.71 24.73 -47.10
CA LYS A 388 3.57 24.10 -46.07
C LYS A 388 4.92 24.81 -45.95
N ARG A 389 5.33 25.10 -44.70
CA ARG A 389 6.64 25.70 -44.41
C ARG A 389 7.79 24.75 -44.77
N ARG A 390 8.63 25.14 -45.73
CA ARG A 390 9.82 24.38 -46.13
C ARG A 390 11.02 24.77 -45.27
N ARG A 391 11.63 23.80 -44.56
CA ARG A 391 12.85 24.00 -43.74
C ARG A 391 13.92 22.97 -44.13
N GLY A 392 15.13 23.43 -44.43
CA GLY A 392 16.24 22.61 -44.99
C GLY A 392 17.39 22.27 -44.03
N GLY A 393 17.21 22.35 -42.71
CA GLY A 393 18.32 22.19 -41.74
C GLY A 393 18.65 20.73 -41.39
N ARG A 394 19.89 20.47 -40.92
CA ARG A 394 20.37 19.14 -40.45
C ARG A 394 19.45 18.51 -39.39
N LYS A 395 18.97 19.30 -38.43
CA LYS A 395 18.03 18.84 -37.38
C LYS A 395 16.67 18.44 -37.97
N VAL A 396 16.16 19.22 -38.94
CA VAL A 396 14.89 18.95 -39.62
C VAL A 396 15.00 17.70 -40.51
N ARG A 397 16.10 17.55 -41.24
CA ARG A 397 16.40 16.34 -42.03
C ARG A 397 16.42 15.10 -41.13
N LYS A 398 17.13 15.15 -40.00
CA LYS A 398 17.19 14.05 -39.01
C LYS A 398 15.81 13.72 -38.39
N ALA A 399 14.94 14.71 -38.21
CA ALA A 399 13.58 14.50 -37.70
C ALA A 399 12.64 13.90 -38.75
N ARG A 400 12.85 14.21 -40.04
CA ARG A 400 12.08 13.66 -41.17
C ARG A 400 12.56 12.28 -41.60
N GLU A 401 13.85 11.97 -41.42
CA GLU A 401 14.48 10.68 -41.76
C GLU A 401 13.69 9.43 -41.34
N PRO A 402 13.15 9.28 -40.10
CA PRO A 402 12.40 8.08 -39.72
C PRO A 402 11.04 7.94 -40.40
N TYR A 403 10.45 9.03 -40.88
CA TYR A 403 9.14 9.04 -41.56
C TYR A 403 9.26 9.04 -43.09
N MET A 404 10.47 9.26 -43.61
CA MET A 404 10.70 9.34 -45.05
C MET A 404 10.95 7.95 -45.62
N MET A 405 10.31 7.64 -46.74
CA MET A 405 10.58 6.42 -47.50
C MET A 405 12.08 6.29 -47.80
N THR A 406 12.66 5.19 -47.35
CA THR A 406 14.07 4.88 -47.57
C THR A 406 14.33 4.62 -49.05
N GLU A 407 15.57 4.76 -49.50
CA GLU A 407 15.93 4.47 -50.90
C GLU A 407 15.67 3.00 -51.27
N LEU A 408 15.83 2.08 -50.32
CA LEU A 408 15.47 0.67 -50.47
C LEU A 408 13.97 0.48 -50.68
N GLN A 409 13.13 1.12 -49.85
CA GLN A 409 11.68 1.09 -50.04
C GLN A 409 11.29 1.68 -51.41
N LYS A 410 11.90 2.80 -51.82
CA LYS A 410 11.67 3.40 -53.15
C LYS A 410 12.10 2.49 -54.32
N GLN A 411 13.05 1.57 -54.11
CA GLN A 411 13.43 0.57 -55.12
C GLN A 411 12.47 -0.62 -55.12
N ARG A 412 11.97 -1.03 -53.96
CA ARG A 412 10.90 -2.02 -53.83
C ARG A 412 9.61 -1.53 -54.49
N ASP A 413 9.24 -0.27 -54.31
CA ASP A 413 8.01 0.33 -54.89
C ASP A 413 8.10 0.54 -56.41
N ARG A 414 9.29 0.40 -57.02
CA ARG A 414 9.46 0.52 -58.47
C ARG A 414 9.24 -0.83 -59.11
N LEU A 415 8.36 -0.87 -60.10
CA LEU A 415 8.09 -2.04 -60.92
C LEU A 415 8.61 -1.81 -62.34
N GLN A 416 9.20 -2.86 -62.92
CA GLN A 416 9.57 -2.84 -64.31
C GLN A 416 8.41 -3.35 -65.16
N PHE A 417 8.08 -2.58 -66.19
CA PHE A 417 7.06 -2.96 -67.14
C PHE A 417 7.52 -4.15 -68.01
N GLY A 418 6.66 -5.16 -68.15
CA GLY A 418 6.87 -6.30 -69.05
C GLY A 418 7.75 -7.43 -68.52
N THR A 419 8.13 -7.42 -67.24
CA THR A 419 8.92 -8.50 -66.60
C THR A 419 8.28 -8.93 -65.29
N PHE A 420 8.30 -10.24 -65.00
CA PHE A 420 7.92 -10.75 -63.68
C PHE A 420 8.85 -10.21 -62.60
N GLN A 421 8.29 -9.92 -61.43
CA GLN A 421 9.04 -9.44 -60.26
C GLN A 421 9.60 -10.62 -59.45
N ASP A 422 10.68 -10.38 -58.72
CA ASP A 422 11.15 -11.33 -57.72
C ASP A 422 10.26 -11.23 -56.48
N GLU A 423 9.73 -12.36 -56.01
CA GLU A 423 8.83 -12.43 -54.86
C GLU A 423 9.49 -13.23 -53.73
N VAL A 424 9.28 -12.80 -52.49
CA VAL A 424 9.70 -13.51 -51.30
C VAL A 424 8.47 -13.87 -50.49
N VAL A 425 8.37 -15.12 -50.09
CA VAL A 425 7.35 -15.57 -49.16
C VAL A 425 7.76 -15.13 -47.76
N VAL A 426 7.00 -14.20 -47.17
CA VAL A 426 7.17 -13.79 -45.76
C VAL A 426 5.97 -14.33 -45.01
N MET A 427 6.23 -15.21 -44.04
CA MET A 427 5.18 -16.04 -43.43
C MET A 427 4.48 -16.87 -44.52
N ASP A 428 3.24 -16.52 -44.89
CA ASP A 428 2.42 -17.21 -45.91
C ASP A 428 1.99 -16.31 -47.09
N GLU A 429 2.40 -15.04 -47.12
CA GLU A 429 2.09 -14.10 -48.21
C GLU A 429 3.32 -13.85 -49.10
N MET A 430 3.08 -13.72 -50.42
CA MET A 430 4.11 -13.39 -51.40
C MET A 430 4.30 -11.87 -51.47
N GLU A 431 5.44 -11.38 -51.01
CA GLU A 431 5.83 -9.97 -51.13
C GLU A 431 6.73 -9.76 -52.36
N GLY A 432 6.31 -8.86 -53.27
CA GLY A 432 7.14 -8.42 -54.39
C GLY A 432 8.30 -7.52 -53.95
N LEU A 433 9.52 -7.86 -54.40
CA LEU A 433 10.74 -7.07 -54.16
C LEU A 433 10.93 -5.94 -55.18
N GLY A 434 10.06 -5.85 -56.20
CA GLY A 434 10.16 -4.86 -57.28
C GLY A 434 11.56 -4.83 -57.90
N MET A 435 12.15 -3.64 -58.00
CA MET A 435 13.49 -3.46 -58.59
C MET A 435 14.65 -3.76 -57.64
N MET A 436 14.39 -4.12 -56.37
CA MET A 436 15.44 -4.46 -55.39
C MET A 436 16.10 -5.82 -55.66
N GLY A 437 15.37 -6.77 -56.27
CA GLY A 437 15.85 -8.14 -56.54
C GLY A 437 16.74 -8.28 -57.79
N ARG A 438 16.72 -7.29 -58.69
CA ARG A 438 17.26 -7.41 -60.06
C ARG A 438 18.79 -7.39 -60.17
N SER A 439 19.55 -7.19 -59.09
CA SER A 439 21.02 -7.30 -59.14
C SER A 439 21.42 -8.78 -59.19
N VAL A 440 21.97 -9.24 -60.32
CA VAL A 440 22.48 -10.61 -60.46
C VAL A 440 23.65 -10.84 -59.48
N GLY A 441 23.44 -11.68 -58.46
CA GLY A 441 24.39 -11.99 -57.40
C GLY A 441 23.96 -11.47 -56.02
N ARG A 442 24.63 -11.92 -54.94
CA ARG A 442 24.37 -11.45 -53.56
C ARG A 442 24.29 -9.93 -53.55
N VAL A 443 23.08 -9.41 -53.34
CA VAL A 443 22.76 -7.98 -53.32
C VAL A 443 23.83 -7.29 -52.46
N ARG A 444 24.68 -6.47 -53.09
CA ARG A 444 25.58 -5.59 -52.33
C ARG A 444 24.67 -4.54 -51.72
N ALA A 445 24.09 -4.87 -50.56
CA ALA A 445 23.07 -4.10 -49.89
C ALA A 445 23.43 -2.62 -49.94
N THR A 446 22.58 -1.80 -50.56
CA THR A 446 22.68 -0.35 -50.41
C THR A 446 22.78 -0.08 -48.91
N GLN A 447 23.81 0.64 -48.47
CA GLN A 447 24.18 0.74 -47.06
C GLN A 447 22.94 0.93 -46.17
N MET A 448 22.67 -0.06 -45.32
CA MET A 448 21.50 -0.04 -44.45
C MET A 448 21.57 1.21 -43.57
N ASN A 449 20.56 2.08 -43.67
CA ASN A 449 20.54 3.33 -42.91
C ASN A 449 20.40 3.01 -41.41
N ASN A 450 21.52 2.93 -40.69
CA ASN A 450 21.57 2.70 -39.23
C ASN A 450 20.76 3.72 -38.42
N ARG A 451 20.39 4.84 -39.04
CA ARG A 451 19.58 5.92 -38.46
C ARG A 451 18.07 5.66 -38.49
N ALA A 452 17.61 4.76 -39.37
CA ALA A 452 16.20 4.37 -39.49
C ALA A 452 15.81 3.20 -38.56
N LYS A 453 16.73 2.73 -37.71
CA LYS A 453 16.42 1.69 -36.71
C LYS A 453 15.38 2.21 -35.71
N ALA A 454 14.37 1.39 -35.43
CA ALA A 454 13.38 1.66 -34.40
C ALA A 454 14.07 1.93 -33.07
N LYS A 455 13.72 3.04 -32.42
CA LYS A 455 14.22 3.40 -31.10
C LYS A 455 13.11 3.24 -30.10
N VAL A 456 13.43 2.68 -28.95
CA VAL A 456 12.50 2.60 -27.85
C VAL A 456 12.10 4.01 -27.39
N ALA A 457 10.81 4.24 -27.13
CA ALA A 457 10.34 5.54 -26.68
C ALA A 457 10.95 5.90 -25.31
N LYS A 458 11.15 7.20 -25.04
CA LYS A 458 11.80 7.69 -23.81
C LYS A 458 11.15 7.16 -22.53
N LYS A 459 9.82 6.96 -22.54
CA LYS A 459 9.07 6.36 -21.42
C LYS A 459 9.59 4.95 -21.10
N TYR A 460 9.71 4.11 -22.11
CA TYR A 460 10.18 2.72 -21.97
C TYR A 460 11.69 2.61 -21.79
N GLN A 461 12.46 3.59 -22.27
CA GLN A 461 13.90 3.63 -22.03
C GLN A 461 14.25 3.65 -20.54
N LYS A 462 13.44 4.27 -19.68
CA LYS A 462 13.69 4.28 -18.23
C LYS A 462 13.53 2.89 -17.61
N TYR A 463 12.58 2.08 -18.10
CA TYR A 463 12.36 0.72 -17.61
C TYR A 463 13.39 -0.27 -18.15
N LEU A 464 13.89 -0.04 -19.37
CA LEU A 464 14.97 -0.86 -19.97
C LEU A 464 16.37 -0.48 -19.48
N LYS A 465 16.56 0.77 -19.06
CA LYS A 465 17.81 1.25 -18.44
C LYS A 465 17.81 1.15 -16.93
N ALA A 466 16.66 0.88 -16.31
CA ALA A 466 16.65 0.41 -14.94
C ALA A 466 17.52 -0.85 -14.95
N PRO A 467 18.67 -0.85 -14.26
CA PRO A 467 19.46 -2.06 -14.17
C PRO A 467 18.54 -3.15 -13.61
N SER A 468 18.82 -4.41 -13.95
CA SER A 468 18.41 -5.56 -13.15
C SER A 468 19.01 -5.41 -11.74
N GLY A 469 18.56 -4.40 -10.99
CA GLY A 469 19.13 -3.92 -9.74
C GLY A 469 18.89 -4.87 -8.58
N THR A 470 18.13 -5.94 -8.82
CA THR A 470 18.02 -7.09 -7.92
C THR A 470 19.34 -7.85 -7.81
N THR A 471 20.27 -7.71 -8.76
CA THR A 471 21.61 -8.32 -8.62
C THR A 471 22.60 -7.44 -7.85
N THR A 472 22.29 -6.15 -7.60
CA THR A 472 23.26 -5.24 -6.98
C THR A 472 23.09 -5.07 -5.46
N SER A 473 21.95 -5.42 -4.87
CA SER A 473 21.80 -5.38 -3.41
C SER A 473 22.35 -6.64 -2.72
N GLY A 474 22.33 -7.80 -3.39
CA GLY A 474 22.83 -9.07 -2.83
C GLY A 474 24.26 -9.47 -3.26
N ILE A 475 24.78 -8.95 -4.38
CA ILE A 475 26.11 -9.33 -4.90
C ILE A 475 27.16 -8.23 -4.66
N ALA A 476 26.75 -7.00 -4.34
CA ALA A 476 27.71 -5.95 -3.98
C ALA A 476 28.40 -6.15 -2.62
N SER A 477 27.97 -7.15 -1.83
CA SER A 477 28.53 -7.51 -0.53
C SER A 477 29.53 -8.67 -0.57
N LEU A 478 29.76 -9.31 -1.72
CA LEU A 478 30.70 -10.44 -1.84
C LEU A 478 31.56 -10.31 -3.11
N ALA A 479 32.62 -9.49 -3.04
CA ALA A 479 33.71 -9.54 -4.00
C ALA A 479 34.87 -10.33 -3.37
N PHE A 480 35.09 -11.55 -3.84
CA PHE A 480 36.15 -12.44 -3.38
C PHE A 480 37.46 -12.05 -4.07
N THR A 481 38.44 -11.50 -3.33
CA THR A 481 39.81 -11.34 -3.82
C THR A 481 40.75 -12.24 -3.01
N PRO A 482 41.79 -12.82 -3.63
CA PRO A 482 42.45 -14.00 -3.06
C PRO A 482 43.43 -13.75 -1.91
N VAL A 483 43.59 -12.53 -1.37
CA VAL A 483 44.76 -12.25 -0.50
C VAL A 483 44.53 -11.46 0.79
N GLN A 484 43.44 -10.72 1.05
CA GLN A 484 43.28 -10.04 2.35
C GLN A 484 41.80 -9.84 2.73
N GLY A 485 41.51 -10.03 4.03
CA GLY A 485 40.18 -10.19 4.60
C GLY A 485 39.24 -8.98 4.55
N PHE A 486 38.04 -9.18 5.12
CA PHE A 486 36.85 -8.32 5.01
C PHE A 486 37.10 -6.84 5.37
N GLU A 487 37.06 -5.97 4.37
CA GLU A 487 37.02 -4.52 4.58
C GLU A 487 35.84 -3.91 3.83
N LEU A 488 35.00 -3.16 4.56
CA LEU A 488 33.82 -2.47 4.06
C LEU A 488 34.21 -1.08 3.54
N THR A 489 34.50 -0.96 2.24
CA THR A 489 34.53 0.36 1.57
C THR A 489 33.96 0.29 0.15
N LYS A 490 33.15 1.31 -0.22
CA LYS A 490 32.75 1.57 -1.60
C LYS A 490 33.30 2.95 -2.03
N PRO A 491 34.34 3.01 -2.90
CA PRO A 491 34.53 4.22 -3.71
C PRO A 491 35.27 3.96 -5.05
N GLN A 492 34.63 3.42 -6.09
CA GLN A 492 35.26 3.39 -7.44
C GLN A 492 34.40 3.99 -8.56
N THR A 493 33.09 4.11 -8.41
CA THR A 493 32.24 4.72 -9.44
C THR A 493 32.21 6.24 -9.36
N ASP A 494 32.28 6.81 -8.15
CA ASP A 494 32.33 8.27 -7.97
C ASP A 494 33.72 8.83 -8.30
N ASP A 495 34.77 8.06 -8.01
CA ASP A 495 36.16 8.38 -8.29
C ASP A 495 36.47 8.48 -9.79
N ALA A 496 35.93 7.59 -10.62
CA ALA A 496 36.20 7.61 -12.06
C ALA A 496 35.52 8.79 -12.77
N HIS A 497 34.33 9.19 -12.30
CA HIS A 497 33.59 10.32 -12.85
C HIS A 497 34.17 11.67 -12.37
N THR A 498 34.56 11.77 -11.11
CA THR A 498 35.24 12.96 -10.56
C THR A 498 36.63 13.13 -11.14
N LYS A 499 37.44 12.07 -11.25
CA LYS A 499 38.77 12.11 -11.91
C LYS A 499 38.67 12.44 -13.39
N LYS A 500 37.66 11.96 -14.12
CA LYS A 500 37.43 12.38 -15.52
C LYS A 500 37.06 13.85 -15.63
N LYS A 501 36.19 14.38 -14.76
CA LYS A 501 35.85 15.80 -14.75
C LYS A 501 37.06 16.69 -14.41
N ALA A 502 37.80 16.34 -13.36
CA ALA A 502 39.02 17.04 -12.97
C ALA A 502 40.09 17.02 -14.06
N LYS A 503 40.25 15.89 -14.77
CA LYS A 503 41.17 15.78 -15.91
C LYS A 503 40.72 16.65 -17.09
N THR A 504 39.43 16.66 -17.42
CA THR A 504 38.89 17.55 -18.48
C THR A 504 38.97 19.04 -18.15
N GLU A 505 38.94 19.40 -16.87
CA GLU A 505 39.12 20.79 -16.43
C GLU A 505 40.60 21.20 -16.43
N ASN A 506 41.50 20.34 -15.95
CA ASN A 506 42.95 20.59 -16.02
C ASN A 506 43.46 20.67 -17.47
N ASP A 507 42.97 19.79 -18.36
CA ASP A 507 43.35 19.83 -19.78
C ASP A 507 42.82 21.10 -20.49
N ARG A 508 41.83 21.81 -19.94
CA ARG A 508 41.37 23.10 -20.48
C ARG A 508 42.25 24.28 -20.05
N TYR A 509 42.89 24.21 -18.88
CA TYR A 509 43.66 25.32 -18.31
C TYR A 509 45.17 25.18 -18.50
N PHE A 510 45.70 23.96 -18.61
CA PHE A 510 47.16 23.70 -18.62
C PHE A 510 47.63 22.83 -19.80
N SER A 511 46.90 22.83 -20.92
CA SER A 511 47.34 22.11 -22.13
C SER A 511 48.56 22.80 -22.78
N SER A 512 49.56 22.02 -23.16
CA SER A 512 50.80 22.51 -23.80
C SER A 512 50.60 23.05 -25.22
N SER A 513 49.39 22.92 -25.79
CA SER A 513 49.08 23.29 -27.17
C SER A 513 48.12 24.49 -27.29
N THR A 514 47.68 25.10 -26.19
CA THR A 514 46.75 26.24 -26.20
C THR A 514 47.33 27.43 -25.41
N PRO A 515 47.44 28.63 -25.99
CA PRO A 515 47.93 29.79 -25.25
C PRO A 515 46.94 30.20 -24.15
N PHE A 516 47.49 30.60 -23.00
CA PHE A 516 46.78 30.94 -21.78
C PHE A 516 45.73 32.04 -22.03
N MET A 517 44.44 31.72 -21.89
CA MET A 517 43.37 32.72 -21.95
C MET A 517 43.31 33.48 -20.61
N GLY A 518 44.05 34.58 -20.54
CA GLY A 518 43.86 35.58 -19.48
C GLY A 518 42.49 36.26 -19.66
N LYS A 519 41.66 36.21 -18.62
CA LYS A 519 40.41 36.98 -18.57
C LYS A 519 40.75 38.48 -18.65
N ARG A 520 40.20 39.18 -19.65
CA ARG A 520 39.93 40.61 -19.57
C ARG A 520 38.52 40.81 -19.04
#